data_AF-A0A1G4SNZ7-F1
#
_entry.id   AF-A0A1G4SNZ7-F1
#
_cell.length_a   1.000
_cell.length_b   1.000
_cell.length_c   1.000
_cell.angle_alpha   90.00
_cell.angle_beta   90.00
_cell.angle_gamma   90.00
#
_symmetry.space_group_name_H-M   'P 1'
#
loop_
_entity.id
_entity.type
_entity.pdbx_description
1 polymer ?
#
loop_
_entity_poly.entity_id
_entity_poly.type
_entity_poly.pdbx_seq_one_letter_code
_entity_poly.pdbx_strand_id
1 'polypeptide(L)'
;MDTPGLKKAMTTLEFLSQNKEARALYEMRKKALLDEQSALDYAESRGRAEGKLEGKTERDKEIAASMLQKGLPVSLIAEVTGLSETEIEALNKKLH
;
A
#
# COMPACT_ATOMS: atom_id res chain seq x y z
N MET A 1 10.85 9.11 61.21
CA MET A 1 11.96 9.58 60.35
C MET A 1 11.36 10.45 59.27
N ASP A 2 11.21 11.74 59.52
CA ASP A 2 10.55 12.68 58.62
C ASP A 2 11.52 13.82 58.32
N THR A 3 12.58 13.51 57.56
CA THR A 3 13.62 14.48 57.24
C THR A 3 13.14 15.34 56.06
N PRO A 4 13.00 16.66 56.22
CA PRO A 4 12.46 17.54 55.17
C PRO A 4 13.22 17.47 53.83
N GLY A 5 14.51 17.15 53.86
CA GLY A 5 15.33 16.97 52.67
C GLY A 5 14.95 15.75 51.83
N LEU A 6 14.50 14.66 52.47
CA LEU A 6 14.11 13.43 51.77
C LEU A 6 12.76 13.60 51.07
N LYS A 7 11.82 14.30 51.71
CA LYS A 7 10.56 14.74 51.08
C LYS A 7 10.84 15.63 49.86
N LYS A 8 11.71 16.63 49.98
CA LYS A 8 12.05 17.54 48.86
C LYS A 8 12.71 16.83 47.67
N ALA A 9 13.59 15.86 47.94
CA ALA A 9 14.20 15.02 46.90
C ALA A 9 13.15 14.15 46.17
N MET A 10 12.19 13.55 46.89
CA MET A 10 11.10 12.77 46.29
C MET A 10 10.20 13.63 45.41
N THR A 11 9.78 14.81 45.87
CA THR A 11 8.92 15.71 45.06
C THR A 11 9.61 16.18 43.78
N THR A 12 10.92 16.42 43.85
CA THR A 12 11.71 16.84 42.67
C THR A 12 11.86 15.68 41.68
N LEU A 13 12.09 14.46 42.18
CA LEU A 13 12.17 13.26 41.34
C LEU A 13 10.85 12.99 40.62
N GLU A 14 9.71 13.13 41.31
CA GLU A 14 8.37 12.95 40.75
C GLU A 14 8.04 14.01 39.70
N PHE A 15 8.43 15.27 39.92
CA PHE A 15 8.30 16.32 38.92
C PHE A 15 9.15 16.06 37.66
N LEU A 16 10.39 15.57 37.84
CA LEU A 16 11.28 15.21 36.72
C LEU A 16 10.81 13.93 36.00
N SER A 17 10.21 12.97 36.71
CA SER A 17 9.63 11.77 36.12
C SER A 17 8.38 12.09 35.29
N GLN A 18 7.56 13.04 35.74
CA GLN A 18 6.42 13.54 34.95
C GLN A 18 6.84 14.15 33.61
N ASN A 19 8.04 14.74 33.51
CA ASN A 19 8.57 15.23 32.23
C ASN A 19 8.94 14.07 31.28
N LYS A 20 9.51 12.99 31.82
CA LYS A 20 9.78 11.76 31.04
C LYS A 20 8.49 11.05 30.61
N GLU A 21 7.50 10.97 31.48
CA GLU A 21 6.18 10.40 31.17
C GLU A 21 5.45 11.24 30.12
N ALA A 22 5.45 12.57 30.26
CA ALA A 22 4.89 13.47 29.26
C ALA A 22 5.60 13.34 27.90
N ARG A 23 6.94 13.21 27.90
CA ARG A 23 7.70 12.95 26.67
C ARG A 23 7.34 11.60 26.06
N ALA A 24 7.24 10.55 26.88
CA ALA A 24 6.85 9.23 26.42
C ALA A 24 5.44 9.24 25.81
N LEU A 25 4.48 9.90 26.45
CA LEU A 25 3.12 10.06 25.93
C LEU A 25 3.10 10.83 24.61
N TYR A 26 3.88 11.90 24.49
CA TYR A 26 4.04 12.65 23.25
C TYR A 26 4.63 11.79 22.14
N GLU A 27 5.72 11.05 22.39
CA GLU A 27 6.33 10.18 21.40
C GLU A 27 5.39 9.02 21.00
N MET A 28 4.63 8.46 21.95
CA MET A 28 3.63 7.44 21.65
C MET A 28 2.52 7.98 20.74
N ARG A 29 2.00 9.18 21.02
CA ARG A 29 0.99 9.83 20.17
C ARG A 29 1.56 10.14 18.80
N LYS A 30 2.77 10.68 18.73
CA LYS A 30 3.48 10.95 17.47
C LYS A 30 3.67 9.67 16.66
N LYS A 31 4.08 8.59 17.31
CA LYS A 31 4.22 7.28 16.68
C LYS A 31 2.88 6.78 16.13
N ALA A 32 1.80 6.86 16.90
CA ALA A 32 0.48 6.43 16.44
C ALA A 32 0.03 7.20 15.17
N LEU A 33 0.27 8.51 15.12
CA LEU A 33 -0.04 9.33 13.93
C LEU A 33 0.81 8.92 12.71
N LEU A 34 2.10 8.62 12.93
CA LEU A 34 2.99 8.17 11.86
C LEU A 34 2.62 6.77 11.37
N ASP A 35 2.23 5.87 12.28
CA ASP A 35 1.80 4.52 11.95
C ASP A 35 0.49 4.57 11.13
N GLU A 36 -0.46 5.42 11.51
CA GLU A 36 -1.69 5.66 10.74
C GLU A 36 -1.40 6.22 9.35
N GLN A 37 -0.56 7.25 9.26
CA GLN A 37 -0.18 7.84 7.97
C GLN A 37 0.54 6.82 7.08
N SER A 38 1.47 6.04 7.65
CA SER A 38 2.19 5.00 6.91
C SER A 38 1.25 3.91 6.39
N ALA A 39 0.23 3.54 7.18
CA ALA A 39 -0.78 2.57 6.75
C ALA A 39 -1.60 3.09 5.56
N LEU A 40 -1.98 4.37 5.58
CA LEU A 40 -2.70 5.02 4.48
C LEU A 40 -1.84 5.11 3.22
N ASP A 41 -0.60 5.58 3.34
CA ASP A 41 0.34 5.69 2.21
C ASP A 41 0.60 4.31 1.58
N TYR A 42 0.75 3.28 2.41
CA TYR A 42 0.91 1.91 1.95
C TYR A 42 -0.34 1.43 1.18
N ALA A 43 -1.54 1.62 1.73
CA ALA A 43 -2.78 1.23 1.08
C ALA A 43 -2.98 1.96 -0.27
N GLU A 44 -2.69 3.26 -0.33
CA GLU A 44 -2.81 4.06 -1.54
C GLU A 44 -1.79 3.64 -2.61
N SER A 45 -0.53 3.41 -2.21
CA SER A 45 0.51 2.94 -3.13
C SER A 45 0.18 1.59 -3.74
N ARG A 46 -0.33 0.65 -2.92
CA ARG A 46 -0.74 -0.67 -3.35
C ARG A 46 -1.95 -0.60 -4.29
N GLY A 47 -2.98 0.17 -3.93
CA GLY A 47 -4.16 0.35 -4.76
C GLY A 47 -3.83 0.96 -6.13
N ARG A 48 -2.91 1.95 -6.18
CA ARG A 48 -2.43 2.49 -7.46
C ARG A 48 -1.66 1.47 -8.29
N ALA A 49 -0.81 0.66 -7.66
CA ALA A 49 -0.05 -0.36 -8.36
C ALA A 49 -0.96 -1.46 -8.94
N GLU A 50 -1.89 -1.96 -8.14
CA GLU A 50 -2.89 -2.95 -8.54
C GLU A 50 -3.78 -2.39 -9.67
N GLY A 51 -4.36 -1.21 -9.50
CA GLY A 51 -5.21 -0.60 -10.52
C GLY A 51 -4.49 -0.30 -11.85
N LYS A 52 -3.20 0.08 -11.80
CA LYS A 52 -2.39 0.27 -13.00
C LYS A 52 -2.14 -1.06 -13.72
N LEU A 53 -1.88 -2.13 -12.97
CA LEU A 53 -1.67 -3.46 -13.54
C LEU A 53 -2.96 -3.99 -14.16
N GLU A 54 -4.06 -3.95 -13.41
CA GLU A 54 -5.39 -4.37 -13.89
C GLU A 54 -5.78 -3.61 -15.15
N GLY A 55 -5.74 -2.28 -15.13
CA GLY A 55 -6.08 -1.46 -16.29
C GLY A 55 -5.20 -1.71 -17.51
N LYS A 56 -3.91 -2.00 -17.32
CA LYS A 56 -3.04 -2.43 -18.42
C LYS A 56 -3.49 -3.77 -19.00
N THR A 57 -3.73 -4.77 -18.15
CA THR A 57 -4.16 -6.10 -18.61
C THR A 57 -5.53 -6.09 -19.28
N GLU A 58 -6.48 -5.30 -18.79
CA GLU A 58 -7.79 -5.13 -19.41
C GLU A 58 -7.66 -4.48 -20.79
N ARG A 59 -6.86 -3.41 -20.87
CA ARG A 59 -6.61 -2.73 -22.14
C ARG A 59 -5.95 -3.65 -23.16
N ASP A 60 -4.95 -4.43 -22.75
CA ASP A 60 -4.26 -5.38 -23.64
C ASP A 60 -5.22 -6.46 -24.16
N LYS A 61 -6.14 -6.96 -23.31
CA LYS A 61 -7.20 -7.90 -23.71
C LYS A 61 -8.21 -7.29 -24.67
N GLU A 62 -8.62 -6.04 -24.46
CA GLU A 62 -9.51 -5.33 -25.40
C GLU A 62 -8.87 -5.15 -26.78
N ILE A 63 -7.59 -4.78 -26.81
CA ILE A 63 -6.82 -4.67 -28.06
C ILE A 63 -6.77 -6.03 -28.75
N ALA A 64 -6.42 -7.09 -28.02
CA ALA A 64 -6.37 -8.45 -28.56
C ALA A 64 -7.73 -8.89 -29.13
N ALA A 65 -8.82 -8.62 -28.41
CA ALA A 65 -10.18 -8.94 -28.88
C ALA A 65 -10.53 -8.18 -30.17
N SER A 66 -10.19 -6.89 -30.26
CA SER A 66 -10.41 -6.09 -31.47
C SER A 66 -9.58 -6.60 -32.66
N MET A 67 -8.34 -7.03 -32.41
CA MET A 67 -7.46 -7.60 -33.42
C MET A 67 -7.96 -8.98 -33.91
N LEU A 68 -8.45 -9.82 -33.01
CA LEU A 68 -9.09 -11.10 -33.34
C LEU A 68 -10.33 -10.90 -34.22
N GLN A 69 -11.19 -9.95 -33.88
CA GLN A 69 -12.36 -9.60 -34.70
C GLN A 69 -12.00 -9.10 -36.10
N LYS A 70 -10.81 -8.51 -36.27
CA LYS A 70 -10.27 -8.08 -37.56
C LYS A 70 -9.59 -9.23 -38.33
N GLY A 71 -9.54 -10.44 -37.78
CA GLY A 71 -8.95 -11.62 -38.42
C GLY A 71 -7.43 -11.64 -38.44
N LEU A 72 -6.77 -10.92 -37.52
CA LEU A 72 -5.31 -10.94 -37.41
C LEU A 72 -4.81 -12.26 -36.80
N PRO A 73 -3.60 -12.72 -37.20
CA PRO A 73 -3.05 -13.98 -36.70
C PRO A 73 -2.66 -13.88 -35.21
N VAL A 74 -2.91 -14.95 -34.46
CA VAL A 74 -2.67 -15.03 -33.01
C VAL A 74 -1.22 -14.69 -32.64
N SER A 75 -0.24 -15.12 -33.44
CA SER A 75 1.18 -14.84 -33.20
C SER A 75 1.50 -13.35 -33.22
N LEU A 76 0.91 -12.58 -34.16
CA LEU A 76 1.08 -11.13 -34.23
C LEU A 76 0.39 -10.42 -33.06
N ILE A 77 -0.78 -10.92 -32.65
CA ILE A 77 -1.50 -10.36 -31.49
C ILE A 77 -0.68 -10.58 -30.22
N ALA A 78 -0.07 -11.76 -30.05
CA ALA A 78 0.80 -12.06 -28.92
C ALA A 78 2.00 -11.12 -28.87
N GLU A 79 2.66 -10.89 -30.02
CA GLU A 79 3.80 -9.97 -30.11
C GLU A 79 3.44 -8.52 -29.74
N VAL A 80 2.29 -8.03 -30.22
CA VAL A 80 1.90 -6.62 -30.02
C VAL A 80 1.31 -6.36 -28.63
N THR A 81 0.51 -7.28 -28.11
CA THR A 81 -0.17 -7.10 -26.81
C THR A 81 0.63 -7.63 -25.63
N GLY A 82 1.67 -8.44 -25.89
CA GLY A 82 2.46 -9.11 -24.85
C GLY A 82 1.69 -10.21 -24.11
N LEU A 83 0.50 -10.57 -24.58
CA LEU A 83 -0.27 -11.71 -24.08
C LEU A 83 0.29 -13.01 -24.67
N SER A 84 0.13 -14.10 -23.92
CA SER A 84 0.45 -15.43 -24.44
C SER A 84 -0.58 -15.89 -25.46
N GLU A 85 -0.15 -16.75 -26.39
CA GLU A 85 -1.06 -17.32 -27.40
C GLU A 85 -2.23 -18.08 -26.75
N THR A 86 -2.00 -18.74 -25.61
CA THR A 86 -3.04 -19.43 -24.85
C THR A 86 -4.10 -18.48 -24.27
N GLU A 87 -3.70 -17.30 -23.79
CA GLU A 87 -4.62 -16.25 -23.32
C GLU A 87 -5.45 -15.69 -24.47
N ILE A 88 -4.84 -15.50 -25.64
CA ILE A 88 -5.51 -15.00 -26.84
C ILE A 88 -6.51 -16.04 -27.37
N GLU A 89 -6.14 -17.32 -27.39
CA GLU A 89 -7.07 -18.41 -27.74
C GLU A 89 -8.25 -18.50 -26.76
N ALA A 90 -7.98 -18.34 -25.46
CA ALA A 90 -9.04 -18.32 -24.45
C ALA A 90 -9.97 -17.11 -24.62
N LEU A 91 -9.45 -15.94 -25.01
CA LEU A 91 -10.26 -14.78 -25.39
C LEU A 91 -11.11 -15.08 -26.63
N ASN A 92 -10.52 -15.70 -27.66
CA ASN A 92 -11.23 -16.04 -28.90
C ASN A 92 -12.42 -16.99 -28.64
N LYS A 93 -12.23 -17.99 -27.77
CA LYS A 93 -13.29 -18.91 -27.31
C LYS A 93 -14.38 -18.26 -26.46
N LYS A 94 -14.14 -17.07 -25.91
CA LYS A 94 -15.17 -16.29 -25.17
C LYS A 94 -15.95 -15.35 -26.07
N LEU A 95 -15.39 -15.00 -27.23
CA LEU A 95 -15.99 -14.11 -28.23
C LEU A 95 -16.96 -14.85 -29.17
N HIS A 96 -16.85 -16.18 -29.27
CA HIS A 96 -17.65 -17.08 -30.10
C HIS A 96 -18.32 -18.12 -29.22
#